data_AF-A0A950BVS9-F1
#
_entry.id   AF-A0A950BVS9-F1
#
_cell.length_a   1.000
_cell.length_b   1.000
_cell.length_c   1.000
_cell.angle_alpha   90.00
_cell.angle_beta   90.00
_cell.angle_gamma   90.00
#
_symmetry.space_group_name_H-M   'P 1'
#
loop_
_entity.id
_entity.type
_entity.pdbx_description
1 polymer ?
#
loop_
_entity_poly.entity_id
_entity_poly.type
_entity_poly.pdbx_seq_one_letter_code
_entity_poly.pdbx_strand_id
1 'polypeptide(L)' 'MEIDPSRVIVSSGATEHTAQVHHRDFPEISADGGSAKEAAAHLASKLTLALDTALTDWRRQTLGQAIADVEAFVKKDD' A
#
# COMPACT_ATOMS: atom_id res chain seq x y z
N MET A 1 8.77 -15.72 -2.59
CA MET A 1 7.84 -14.59 -2.43
C MET A 1 8.26 -13.54 -3.44
N GLU A 2 7.47 -13.36 -4.50
CA GLU A 2 7.77 -12.39 -5.56
C GLU A 2 7.05 -11.08 -5.23
N ILE A 3 7.81 -9.99 -5.29
CA ILE A 3 7.27 -8.64 -5.14
C ILE A 3 6.52 -8.32 -6.44
N ASP A 4 5.21 -8.08 -6.35
CA ASP A 4 4.35 -7.78 -7.48
C ASP A 4 3.67 -6.41 -7.29
N PRO A 5 4.22 -5.33 -7.86
CA PRO A 5 3.63 -4.00 -7.77
C PRO A 5 2.25 -3.91 -8.45
N SER A 6 1.90 -4.90 -9.28
CA SER A 6 0.57 -5.00 -9.92
C SER A 6 -0.56 -5.24 -8.91
N ARG A 7 -0.23 -5.63 -7.67
CA ARG A 7 -1.20 -5.75 -6.56
C ARG A 7 -1.58 -4.42 -5.94
N VAL A 8 -0.85 -3.36 -6.26
CA VAL A 8 -1.14 -2.00 -5.82
C VAL A 8 -2.17 -1.41 -6.78
N ILE A 9 -3.38 -1.20 -6.28
CA ILE A 9 -4.48 -0.67 -7.07
C ILE A 9 -4.58 0.83 -6.80
N VAL A 10 -4.44 1.62 -7.87
CA VAL A 10 -4.66 3.07 -7.85
C VAL A 10 -6.07 3.36 -8.32
N SER A 11 -6.75 4.25 -7.62
CA SER A 11 -8.13 4.69 -7.87
C SER A 11 -8.23 6.20 -7.69
N SER A 12 -9.28 6.81 -8.23
CA SER A 12 -9.60 8.21 -7.96
C SER A 12 -9.94 8.37 -6.48
N GLY A 13 -9.28 9.31 -5.80
CA GLY A 13 -9.52 9.59 -4.40
C GLY A 13 -10.82 10.34 -4.16
N ALA A 14 -11.14 10.58 -2.89
CA ALA A 14 -12.39 11.23 -2.48
C ALA A 14 -12.54 12.69 -2.98
N THR A 15 -11.46 13.30 -3.48
CA THR A 15 -11.47 14.66 -4.02
C THR A 15 -10.94 14.66 -5.45
N GLU A 16 -11.36 15.60 -6.29
CA GLU A 16 -11.06 15.64 -7.73
C GLU A 16 -9.56 15.75 -8.08
N HIS A 17 -8.67 15.90 -7.09
CA HIS A 17 -7.22 15.96 -7.28
C HIS A 17 -6.44 14.98 -6.39
N THR A 18 -7.12 14.02 -5.75
CA THR A 18 -6.43 12.99 -4.97
C THR A 18 -6.45 11.65 -5.69
N ALA A 19 -5.36 10.91 -5.53
CA ALA A 19 -5.30 9.50 -5.84
C ALA A 19 -5.51 8.70 -4.55
N GLN A 20 -6.28 7.64 -4.63
CA GLN A 20 -6.40 6.64 -3.57
C GLN A 20 -5.67 5.39 -4.01
N VAL A 21 -4.86 4.82 -3.12
CA VAL A 21 -4.11 3.60 -3.37
C VAL A 21 -4.42 2.60 -2.27
N HIS A 22 -4.66 1.35 -2.68
CA HIS A 22 -4.85 0.24 -1.75
C HIS A 22 -4.16 -1.01 -2.26
N HIS A 23 -3.84 -1.91 -1.34
CA HIS A 23 -3.28 -3.21 -1.70
C HIS A 23 -4.42 -4.20 -1.99
N ARG A 24 -4.30 -5.00 -3.05
CA ARG A 24 -5.35 -5.98 -3.44
C ARG A 24 -5.72 -6.96 -2.32
N ASP A 25 -4.74 -7.36 -1.52
CA ASP A 25 -4.93 -8.27 -0.38
C ASP A 25 -5.51 -7.55 0.86
N PHE A 26 -5.33 -6.24 0.94
CA PHE A 26 -5.79 -5.40 2.05
C PHE A 26 -6.59 -4.20 1.52
N PRO A 27 -7.77 -4.42 0.91
CA PRO A 27 -8.61 -3.32 0.44
C PRO A 27 -9.09 -2.43 1.60
N GLU A 28 -9.13 -2.98 2.83
CA GLU A 28 -9.43 -2.24 4.07
C GLU A 28 -8.36 -1.19 4.42
N ILE A 29 -7.12 -1.40 3.97
CA ILE A 29 -6.01 -0.46 4.17
C ILE A 29 -5.82 0.29 2.85
N SER A 30 -6.44 1.45 2.79
CA SER A 30 -6.34 2.40 1.69
C SER A 30 -5.73 3.71 2.18
N ALA A 31 -5.05 4.41 1.29
CA ALA A 31 -4.49 5.72 1.57
C ALA A 31 -4.70 6.67 0.40
N ASP A 32 -4.95 7.93 0.73
CA ASP A 32 -5.17 9.00 -0.22
C ASP A 32 -3.93 9.93 -0.24
N GLY A 33 -3.68 10.56 -1.37
CA GLY A 33 -2.60 11.53 -1.53
C GLY A 33 -2.81 12.41 -2.76
N GLY A 34 -2.04 13.48 -2.91
CA GLY A 34 -2.13 14.38 -4.08
C GLY A 34 -1.67 13.72 -5.38
N SER A 35 -1.04 12.55 -5.29
CA SER A 35 -0.58 11.74 -6.43
C SER A 35 -0.51 10.28 -6.03
N ALA A 36 -0.47 9.37 -7.00
CA ALA A 36 -0.34 7.92 -6.76
C ALA A 36 0.88 7.59 -5.90
N LYS A 37 2.00 8.31 -6.09
CA LYS A 37 3.23 8.18 -5.29
C LYS A 37 3.04 8.57 -3.83
N GLU A 38 2.41 9.72 -3.56
CA GLU A 38 2.12 10.16 -2.20
C GLU A 38 1.16 9.20 -1.51
N ALA A 39 0.08 8.82 -2.20
CA ALA A 39 -0.90 7.87 -1.70
C ALA A 39 -0.26 6.50 -1.39
N ALA A 40 0.64 6.01 -2.25
CA ALA A 40 1.39 4.78 -2.02
C ALA A 40 2.35 4.90 -0.81
N ALA A 41 3.04 6.02 -0.63
CA ALA A 41 3.87 6.25 0.56
C ALA A 41 3.04 6.28 1.85
N HIS A 42 1.86 6.88 1.81
CA HIS A 42 0.90 6.83 2.93
C HIS A 42 0.40 5.40 3.17
N LEU A 43 0.15 4.62 2.12
CA LEU A 43 -0.26 3.22 2.23
C LEU A 43 0.82 2.37 2.91
N ALA A 44 2.09 2.50 2.50
CA ALA A 44 3.21 1.79 3.12
C ALA A 44 3.35 2.12 4.61
N SER A 45 3.12 3.38 4.98
CA SER A 45 3.11 3.81 6.39
C SER A 45 1.98 3.15 7.18
N LYS A 46 0.76 3.09 6.62
CA LYS A 46 -0.38 2.41 7.25
C LYS A 46 -0.16 0.90 7.41
N LEU A 47 0.40 0.25 6.39
CA LEU A 47 0.73 -1.18 6.44
C LEU A 47 1.81 -1.46 7.49
N THR A 48 2.80 -0.57 7.65
CA THR A 48 3.82 -0.66 8.70
C THR A 48 3.21 -0.55 10.10
N LEU A 49 2.26 0.37 10.30
CA LEU A 49 1.52 0.48 11.57
C LEU A 49 0.70 -0.79 11.85
N ALA A 50 0.03 -1.34 10.83
CA ALA A 50 -0.68 -2.61 10.96
C ALA A 50 0.27 -3.76 11.30
N LEU A 51 1.49 -3.76 10.74
CA LEU A 51 2.52 -4.76 11.00
C LEU A 51 2.97 -4.75 12.45
N ASP A 52 3.17 -3.57 13.03
CA ASP A 52 3.55 -3.40 14.43
C ASP A 52 2.51 -3.99 15.39
N THR A 53 1.23 -3.79 15.08
CA THR A 53 0.10 -4.31 15.87
C THR A 53 -0.27 -5.77 15.59
N ALA A 54 0.33 -6.40 14.57
CA ALA A 54 -0.01 -7.76 14.19
C ALA A 54 0.52 -8.79 15.20
N LEU A 55 -0.41 -9.55 15.82
CA LEU A 55 -0.12 -10.54 16.85
C LEU A 55 0.24 -11.93 16.32
N THR A 56 0.09 -12.16 15.01
CA THR A 56 0.28 -13.48 14.38
C THR A 56 1.32 -13.44 13.27
N ASP A 57 2.21 -14.43 13.21
CA ASP A 57 3.30 -14.51 12.23
C ASP A 57 2.83 -14.49 10.77
N TRP A 58 1.71 -15.16 10.46
CA TRP A 58 1.16 -15.15 9.11
C TRP A 58 0.75 -13.74 8.68
N ARG A 59 0.15 -12.96 9.58
CA ARG A 59 -0.28 -11.59 9.31
C ARG A 59 0.90 -10.64 9.15
N ARG A 60 1.96 -10.86 9.94
CA ARG A 60 3.23 -10.11 9.79
C ARG A 60 3.88 -10.39 8.44
N GLN A 61 3.90 -11.64 7.98
CA GLN A 61 4.41 -11.99 6.66
C GLN A 61 3.59 -11.33 5.55
N THR A 62 2.26 -11.43 5.60
CA THR A 62 1.41 -10.83 4.57
C THR A 62 1.53 -9.30 4.53
N LEU A 63 1.59 -8.63 5.69
CA LEU A 63 1.80 -7.19 5.77
C LEU A 63 3.20 -6.77 5.29
N GLY A 64 4.24 -7.53 5.67
CA GLY A 64 5.59 -7.29 5.17
C GLY A 64 5.69 -7.41 3.65
N GLN A 65 5.00 -8.40 3.06
CA GLN A 65 4.91 -8.55 1.62
C GLN A 65 4.18 -7.37 0.97
N ALA A 66 3.03 -6.95 1.53
CA ALA A 66 2.28 -5.82 1.01
C ALA A 66 3.08 -4.50 1.06
N ILE A 67 3.89 -4.29 2.11
CA ILE A 67 4.79 -3.14 2.20
C ILE A 67 5.81 -3.18 1.06
N ALA A 68 6.46 -4.34 0.84
CA ALA A 68 7.44 -4.50 -0.23
C ALA A 68 6.83 -4.30 -1.63
N ASP A 69 5.59 -4.77 -1.86
CA ASP A 69 4.84 -4.57 -3.10
C ASP A 69 4.58 -3.08 -3.36
N VAL A 70 4.19 -2.33 -2.32
CA VAL A 70 3.95 -0.88 -2.39
C VAL A 70 5.24 -0.09 -2.59
N GLU A 71 6.32 -0.43 -1.89
CA GLU A 71 7.63 0.23 -2.08
C GLU A 71 8.19 0.01 -3.48
N ALA A 72 8.04 -1.20 -4.04
CA ALA A 72 8.44 -1.48 -5.41
C ALA A 72 7.59 -0.73 -6.44
N PHE A 73 6.29 -0.53 -6.18
CA PHE A 73 5.43 0.31 -7.00
C PHE A 73 5.92 1.77 -7.00
N VAL A 74 6.19 2.33 -5.82
CA VAL A 74 6.71 3.71 -5.68
C VAL A 74 8.04 3.90 -6.41
N LYS A 75 8.91 2.89 -6.39
CA LYS A 75 10.21 2.93 -7.06
C LYS A 75 10.14 2.74 -8.58
N LYS A 76 9.07 2.14 -9.09
CA LYS A 76 8.89 1.85 -10.52
C LYS A 76 8.27 3.02 -11.30
N ASP A 77 7.68 3.98 -10.59
CA ASP A 77 7.05 5.21 -11.13
C ASP A 77 8.01 6.43 -11.10
N ASP A 78 9.34 6.23 -11.05
CA ASP A 78 10.41 7.26 -11.09
C ASP A 78 11.17 7.20 -12.43
#